data_AF-A0A661MLS9-F1
#
_entry.id   AF-A0A661MLS9-F1
#
_cell.length_a   1.000
_cell.length_b   1.000
_cell.length_c   1.000
_cell.angle_alpha   90.00
_cell.angle_beta   90.00
_cell.angle_gamma   90.00
#
_symmetry.space_group_name_H-M   'P 1'
#
loop_
_entity.id
_entity.type
_entity.pdbx_description
1 polymer ?
#
loop_
_entity_poly.entity_id
_entity_poly.type
_entity_poly.pdbx_seq_one_letter_code
_entity_poly.pdbx_strand_id
1 'polypeptide(L)'
;MPEPLKHTPWEVLTILAGTLIVVQGFETPRYLGDEFDSDTRIKASRWSQIISTVVYLAFVALALPLTHLLQGSYDDNSLIELTKFASPLLVTPLIIAAAMSQFSAAVADTMSATGNMEEMTNHHLKEKFGYLLVGGGAISLTWSASTLEILALASRAFAFYYLLQCFVAFTVSKSPVQKAGIVVLSVVLAFITVFAVPAG
;
A
#
# COMPACT_ATOMS: atom_id res chain seq x y z
N MET A 1 14.92 22.63 -20.80
CA MET A 1 14.52 21.25 -21.17
C MET A 1 14.54 20.46 -19.87
N PRO A 2 13.49 19.70 -19.51
CA PRO A 2 13.58 18.85 -18.32
C PRO A 2 14.74 17.88 -18.51
N GLU A 3 15.61 17.73 -17.51
CA GLU A 3 16.71 16.78 -17.56
C GLU A 3 16.17 15.38 -17.88
N PRO A 4 16.83 14.61 -18.76
CA PRO A 4 16.42 13.24 -19.02
C PRO A 4 16.51 12.45 -17.71
N LEU A 5 15.46 11.67 -17.41
CA LEU A 5 15.47 10.69 -16.33
C LEU A 5 16.78 9.90 -16.41
N LYS A 6 17.61 9.96 -15.35
CA LYS A 6 18.83 9.14 -15.22
C LYS A 6 18.52 7.64 -15.17
N HIS A 7 17.23 7.28 -15.13
CA HIS A 7 16.75 5.92 -15.00
C HIS A 7 16.30 5.33 -16.33
N THR A 8 16.65 4.07 -16.54
CA THR A 8 16.11 3.32 -17.68
C THR A 8 14.61 3.06 -17.47
N PRO A 9 13.81 2.89 -18.55
CA PRO A 9 12.38 2.56 -18.41
C PRO A 9 12.12 1.29 -17.57
N TRP A 10 13.07 0.36 -17.58
CA TRP A 10 13.06 -0.83 -16.75
C TRP A 10 13.20 -0.49 -15.26
N GLU A 11 14.18 0.34 -14.90
CA GLU A 11 14.37 0.80 -13.52
C GLU A 11 13.13 1.52 -13.01
N VAL A 12 12.59 2.45 -13.79
CA VAL A 12 11.35 3.16 -13.43
C VAL A 12 10.21 2.18 -13.16
N LEU A 13 10.03 1.18 -14.03
CA LEU A 13 8.99 0.16 -13.84
C LEU A 13 9.19 -0.66 -12.55
N THR A 14 10.43 -1.07 -12.26
CA THR A 14 10.76 -1.84 -11.05
C THR A 14 10.64 -1.03 -9.76
N ILE A 15 10.94 0.28 -9.82
CA ILE A 15 10.76 1.21 -8.70
C ILE A 15 9.27 1.43 -8.45
N LEU A 16 8.48 1.69 -9.50
CA LEU A 16 7.03 1.84 -9.38
C LEU A 16 6.38 0.57 -8.80
N ALA A 17 6.83 -0.61 -9.22
CA ALA A 17 6.41 -1.88 -8.64
C ALA A 17 6.72 -1.98 -7.13
N GLY A 18 7.86 -1.44 -6.68
CA GLY A 18 8.25 -1.34 -5.26
C GLY A 18 7.41 -0.36 -4.44
N THR A 19 6.57 0.46 -5.07
CA THR A 19 5.67 1.41 -4.40
C THR A 19 4.20 0.95 -4.33
N LEU A 20 3.91 -0.27 -4.79
CA LEU A 20 2.55 -0.82 -4.85
C LEU A 20 1.85 -0.87 -3.49
N ILE A 21 2.59 -0.92 -2.39
CA ILE A 21 1.99 -0.91 -1.05
C ILE A 21 1.13 0.33 -0.77
N VAL A 22 1.35 1.44 -1.48
CA VAL A 22 0.59 2.69 -1.29
C VAL A 22 -0.92 2.53 -1.54
N VAL A 23 -1.33 1.58 -2.38
CA VAL A 23 -2.75 1.35 -2.73
C VAL A 23 -3.39 0.17 -1.97
N GLN A 24 -2.71 -0.36 -0.97
CA GLN A 24 -3.18 -1.53 -0.20
C GLN A 24 -4.21 -1.12 0.86
N GLY A 25 -4.85 -2.11 1.51
CA GLY A 25 -5.83 -1.88 2.58
C GLY A 25 -7.29 -1.92 2.13
N PHE A 26 -7.57 -2.18 0.85
CA PHE A 26 -8.95 -2.37 0.37
C PHE A 26 -9.62 -3.66 0.90
N GLU A 27 -8.85 -4.56 1.49
CA GLU A 27 -9.33 -5.80 2.11
C GLU A 27 -9.79 -5.63 3.56
N THR A 28 -9.54 -4.50 4.23
CA THR A 28 -9.93 -4.32 5.63
C THR A 28 -11.41 -4.64 5.90
N PRO A 29 -12.38 -4.28 5.03
CA PRO A 29 -13.78 -4.69 5.20
C PRO A 29 -14.00 -6.21 5.24
N ARG A 30 -13.04 -7.03 4.80
CA ARG A 30 -13.13 -8.49 4.87
C ARG A 30 -13.14 -8.99 6.31
N TYR A 31 -12.41 -8.34 7.20
CA TYR A 31 -12.25 -8.75 8.59
C TYR A 31 -13.42 -8.33 9.48
N LEU A 32 -14.34 -7.51 8.97
CA LEU A 32 -15.53 -7.06 9.70
C LEU A 32 -16.74 -7.99 9.49
N GLY A 33 -16.48 -9.29 9.33
CA GLY A 33 -17.51 -10.28 9.00
C GLY A 33 -18.50 -10.57 10.12
N ASP A 34 -18.08 -10.36 11.37
CA ASP A 34 -18.93 -10.57 12.55
C ASP A 34 -19.90 -9.39 12.79
N GLU A 35 -19.58 -8.22 12.24
CA GLU A 35 -20.36 -6.99 12.43
C GLU A 35 -21.24 -6.65 11.22
N PHE A 36 -20.79 -6.96 10.00
CA PHE A 36 -21.45 -6.53 8.77
C PHE A 36 -21.67 -7.68 7.77
N ASP A 37 -22.80 -7.61 7.07
CA ASP A 37 -23.14 -8.56 6.01
C ASP A 37 -22.18 -8.46 4.80
N SER A 38 -22.20 -9.51 3.98
CA SER A 38 -21.30 -9.63 2.83
C SER A 38 -21.50 -8.53 1.78
N ASP A 39 -22.74 -8.09 1.54
CA ASP A 39 -23.04 -7.08 0.52
C ASP A 39 -22.54 -5.71 0.94
N THR A 40 -22.72 -5.36 2.23
CA THR A 40 -22.19 -4.12 2.81
C THR A 40 -20.67 -4.07 2.71
N ARG A 41 -19.98 -5.17 3.04
CA ARG A 41 -18.52 -5.26 2.95
C ARG A 41 -17.99 -5.13 1.52
N ILE A 42 -18.65 -5.77 0.56
CA ILE A 42 -18.30 -5.66 -0.87
C ILE A 42 -18.48 -4.22 -1.36
N LYS A 43 -19.59 -3.57 -1.02
CA LYS A 43 -19.84 -2.17 -1.38
C LYS A 43 -18.78 -1.25 -0.76
N ALA A 44 -18.47 -1.44 0.52
CA ALA A 44 -17.44 -0.66 1.21
C ALA A 44 -16.06 -0.79 0.54
N SER A 45 -15.64 -2.01 0.21
CA SER A 45 -14.36 -2.26 -0.48
C SER A 45 -14.31 -1.64 -1.88
N ARG A 46 -15.42 -1.66 -2.64
CA ARG A 46 -15.47 -1.01 -3.97
C ARG A 46 -15.42 0.51 -3.85
N TRP A 47 -16.18 1.08 -2.92
CA TRP A 47 -16.19 2.54 -2.70
C TRP A 47 -14.83 3.03 -2.20
N SER A 48 -14.16 2.32 -1.31
CA SER A 48 -12.83 2.72 -0.83
C SER A 48 -11.81 2.74 -1.97
N GLN A 49 -11.83 1.75 -2.86
CA GLN A 49 -10.96 1.72 -4.04
C GLN A 49 -11.23 2.89 -4.99
N ILE A 50 -12.51 3.17 -5.31
CA ILE A 50 -12.90 4.25 -6.23
C ILE A 50 -12.52 5.61 -5.64
N ILE A 51 -12.90 5.88 -4.39
CA ILE A 51 -12.64 7.15 -3.72
C ILE A 51 -11.13 7.38 -3.61
N SER A 52 -10.37 6.37 -3.18
CA SER A 52 -8.90 6.45 -3.09
C SER A 52 -8.26 6.73 -4.44
N THR A 53 -8.70 6.02 -5.49
CA THR A 53 -8.21 6.24 -6.86
C THR A 53 -8.45 7.68 -7.31
N VAL A 54 -9.65 8.23 -7.09
CA VAL A 54 -9.98 9.62 -7.44
C VAL A 54 -9.10 10.61 -6.66
N VAL A 55 -8.92 10.39 -5.36
CA VAL A 55 -8.08 11.25 -4.51
C VAL A 55 -6.62 11.22 -4.96
N TYR A 56 -6.05 10.05 -5.22
CA TYR A 56 -4.67 9.93 -5.70
C TYR A 56 -4.46 10.59 -7.05
N LEU A 57 -5.35 10.34 -8.02
CA LEU A 57 -5.24 10.95 -9.35
C LEU A 57 -5.40 12.47 -9.29
N ALA A 58 -6.34 12.97 -8.48
CA ALA A 58 -6.51 14.40 -8.27
C ALA A 58 -5.27 15.03 -7.61
N PHE A 59 -4.72 14.38 -6.58
CA PHE A 59 -3.50 14.83 -5.92
C PHE A 59 -2.33 14.91 -6.90
N VAL A 60 -2.07 13.86 -7.69
CA VAL A 60 -1.00 13.87 -8.69
C VAL A 60 -1.23 14.96 -9.74
N ALA A 61 -2.44 15.11 -10.26
CA ALA A 61 -2.78 16.13 -11.26
C ALA A 61 -2.58 17.56 -10.74
N LEU A 62 -2.86 17.81 -9.46
CA LEU A 62 -2.68 19.12 -8.82
C LEU A 62 -1.24 19.38 -8.38
N ALA A 63 -0.52 18.34 -7.94
CA ALA A 63 0.86 18.44 -7.47
C ALA A 63 1.86 18.57 -8.62
N LEU A 64 1.63 17.86 -9.74
CA LEU A 64 2.58 17.82 -10.86
C LEU A 64 2.95 19.21 -11.40
N PRO A 65 2.00 20.14 -11.63
CA PRO A 65 2.33 21.50 -12.04
C PRO A 65 3.14 22.28 -11.01
N LEU A 66 3.06 21.95 -9.73
CA LEU A 66 3.80 22.66 -8.66
C LEU A 66 5.23 22.14 -8.47
N THR A 67 5.56 20.96 -8.99
CA THR A 67 6.88 20.33 -8.82
C THR A 67 8.06 21.17 -9.32
N HIS A 68 7.85 22.04 -10.31
CA HIS A 68 8.89 22.95 -10.80
C HIS A 68 9.37 23.95 -9.73
N LEU A 69 8.58 24.21 -8.69
CA LEU A 69 8.92 25.11 -7.60
C LEU A 69 9.96 24.53 -6.64
N LEU A 70 10.18 23.22 -6.67
CA LEU A 70 11.18 22.52 -5.84
C LEU A 70 12.62 22.66 -6.36
N GLN A 71 12.83 23.33 -7.49
CA GLN A 71 14.17 23.64 -8.06
C GLN A 71 15.10 22.41 -8.18
N GLY A 72 14.53 21.21 -8.39
CA GLY A 72 15.29 19.97 -8.59
C GLY A 72 15.78 19.29 -7.30
N SER A 73 15.45 19.81 -6.12
CA SER A 73 15.72 19.14 -4.85
C SER A 73 14.49 18.34 -4.40
N TYR A 74 14.58 17.02 -4.47
CA TYR A 74 13.52 16.10 -4.05
C TYR A 74 14.03 15.33 -2.83
N ASP A 75 13.52 15.70 -1.66
CA ASP A 75 13.86 15.13 -0.36
C ASP A 75 12.57 14.66 0.34
N ASP A 76 12.69 13.96 1.47
CA ASP A 76 11.56 13.35 2.18
C ASP A 76 10.45 14.35 2.56
N ASN A 77 10.80 15.63 2.72
CA ASN A 77 9.88 16.70 3.09
C ASN A 77 9.33 17.50 1.89
N SER A 78 9.70 17.17 0.65
CA SER A 78 9.33 17.97 -0.53
C SER A 78 7.82 18.10 -0.75
N LEU A 79 7.02 17.09 -0.37
CA LEU A 79 5.55 17.18 -0.43
C LEU A 79 4.99 18.21 0.56
N ILE A 80 5.62 18.34 1.74
CA ILE A 80 5.27 19.36 2.73
C ILE A 80 5.66 20.74 2.19
N GLU A 81 6.80 20.86 1.50
CA GLU A 81 7.21 22.10 0.86
C GLU A 81 6.28 22.52 -0.29
N LEU A 82 5.83 21.56 -1.12
CA LEU A 82 4.80 21.81 -2.13
C LEU A 82 3.50 22.35 -1.52
N THR A 83 3.12 21.81 -0.36
CA THR A 83 1.92 22.27 0.35
C THR A 83 2.05 23.73 0.80
N LYS A 84 3.25 24.18 1.18
CA LYS A 84 3.48 25.60 1.55
C LYS A 84 3.14 26.54 0.39
N PHE A 85 3.43 26.14 -0.85
CA PHE A 85 3.11 26.95 -2.03
C PHE A 85 1.61 27.00 -2.32
N ALA A 86 0.88 25.91 -2.03
CA ALA A 86 -0.57 25.88 -2.21
C ALA A 86 -1.31 26.65 -1.11
N SER A 87 -0.96 26.41 0.16
CA SER A 87 -1.51 27.12 1.31
C SER A 87 -0.63 26.92 2.55
N PRO A 88 0.09 27.97 3.01
CA PRO A 88 0.91 27.89 4.23
C PRO A 88 0.10 27.53 5.48
N LEU A 89 -1.18 27.91 5.53
CA LEU A 89 -2.07 27.64 6.66
C LEU A 89 -2.38 26.14 6.82
N LEU A 90 -2.38 25.38 5.71
CA LEU A 90 -2.73 23.96 5.72
C LEU A 90 -1.57 23.05 6.09
N VAL A 91 -0.35 23.55 6.16
CA VAL A 91 0.86 22.74 6.44
C VAL A 91 0.77 22.07 7.82
N THR A 92 0.46 22.84 8.87
CA THR A 92 0.38 22.29 10.23
C THR A 92 -0.75 21.26 10.38
N PRO A 93 -2.00 21.55 9.96
CA PRO A 93 -3.06 20.53 9.95
C PRO A 93 -2.70 19.28 9.14
N LEU A 94 -2.02 19.44 7.99
CA LEU A 94 -1.62 18.32 7.14
C LEU A 94 -0.62 17.39 7.85
N ILE A 95 0.40 17.95 8.52
CA ILE A 95 1.37 17.15 9.27
C ILE A 95 0.68 16.38 10.40
N ILE A 96 -0.23 17.04 11.13
CA ILE A 96 -1.00 16.39 12.21
C ILE A 96 -1.88 15.26 11.63
N ALA A 97 -2.60 15.53 10.54
CA ALA A 97 -3.46 14.55 9.90
C ALA A 97 -2.66 13.35 9.37
N ALA A 98 -1.49 13.60 8.75
CA ALA A 98 -0.60 12.54 8.29
C ALA A 98 -0.11 11.69 9.46
N ALA A 99 0.36 12.30 10.54
CA ALA A 99 0.80 11.57 11.73
C ALA A 99 -0.34 10.71 12.33
N MET A 100 -1.54 11.29 12.51
CA MET A 100 -2.71 10.55 13.01
C MET A 100 -3.12 9.40 12.08
N SER A 101 -3.07 9.62 10.77
CA SER A 101 -3.36 8.60 9.77
C SER A 101 -2.39 7.43 9.85
N GLN A 102 -1.08 7.68 10.02
CA GLN A 102 -0.07 6.64 10.16
C GLN A 102 -0.25 5.82 11.45
N PHE A 103 -0.55 6.47 12.58
CA PHE A 103 -0.88 5.75 13.81
C PHE A 103 -2.12 4.87 13.67
N SER A 104 -3.18 5.38 13.04
CA SER A 104 -4.40 4.59 12.79
C SER A 104 -4.12 3.37 11.91
N ALA A 105 -3.33 3.54 10.84
CA ALA A 105 -2.95 2.44 9.96
C ALA A 105 -2.11 1.40 10.71
N ALA A 106 -1.11 1.82 11.48
CA ALA A 106 -0.26 0.92 12.25
C ALA A 106 -1.06 0.09 13.28
N VAL A 107 -2.03 0.69 13.95
CA VAL A 107 -2.92 -0.02 14.89
C VAL A 107 -3.81 -1.02 14.13
N ALA A 108 -4.43 -0.61 13.04
CA ALA A 108 -5.29 -1.48 12.24
C ALA A 108 -4.52 -2.68 11.65
N ASP A 109 -3.31 -2.47 11.16
CA ASP A 109 -2.44 -3.52 10.63
C ASP A 109 -1.97 -4.47 11.73
N THR A 110 -1.65 -3.94 12.92
CA THR A 110 -1.27 -4.77 14.08
C THR A 110 -2.44 -5.67 14.48
N MET A 111 -3.63 -5.11 14.64
CA MET A 111 -4.83 -5.88 15.01
C MET A 111 -5.18 -6.92 13.95
N SER A 112 -5.09 -6.56 12.67
CA SER A 112 -5.34 -7.48 11.56
C SER A 112 -4.33 -8.62 11.52
N ALA A 113 -3.05 -8.34 11.76
CA ALA A 113 -1.99 -9.34 11.81
C ALA A 113 -2.18 -10.30 13.00
N THR A 114 -2.48 -9.79 14.20
CA THR A 114 -2.70 -10.63 15.37
C THR A 114 -3.94 -11.49 15.24
N GLY A 115 -5.05 -10.95 14.70
CA GLY A 115 -6.27 -11.71 14.44
C GLY A 115 -6.05 -12.84 13.43
N ASN A 116 -5.34 -12.57 12.33
CA ASN A 116 -4.97 -13.60 11.36
C ASN A 116 -4.09 -14.70 11.98
N MET A 117 -3.16 -14.34 12.86
CA MET A 117 -2.31 -15.34 13.55
C MET A 117 -3.11 -16.22 14.52
N GLU A 118 -4.08 -15.65 15.22
CA GLU A 118 -4.95 -16.40 16.10
C GLU A 118 -5.83 -17.40 15.31
N GLU A 119 -6.45 -16.94 14.22
CA GLU A 119 -7.30 -17.79 13.35
C GLU A 119 -6.49 -18.92 12.73
N MET A 120 -5.33 -18.62 12.14
CA MET A 120 -4.47 -19.62 11.49
C MET A 120 -3.89 -20.64 12.48
N THR A 121 -3.80 -20.29 13.76
CA THR A 121 -3.33 -21.20 14.81
C THR A 121 -4.45 -21.97 15.50
N ASN A 122 -5.69 -21.88 15.00
CA ASN A 122 -6.89 -22.43 15.65
C ASN A 122 -7.03 -21.97 17.12
N HIS A 123 -6.81 -20.68 17.39
CA HIS A 123 -6.84 -20.07 18.73
C HIS A 123 -5.77 -20.58 19.73
N HIS A 124 -4.76 -21.32 19.29
CA HIS A 124 -3.68 -21.75 20.19
C HIS A 124 -2.75 -20.59 20.60
N LEU A 125 -2.62 -19.57 19.76
CA LEU A 125 -1.72 -18.45 19.98
C LEU A 125 -2.51 -17.26 20.54
N LYS A 126 -2.31 -16.96 21.84
CA LYS A 126 -2.98 -15.83 22.50
C LYS A 126 -2.55 -14.51 21.87
N GLU A 127 -3.49 -13.58 21.69
CA GLU A 127 -3.27 -12.24 21.13
C GLU A 127 -2.02 -11.51 21.67
N LYS A 128 -1.75 -11.64 22.98
CA LYS A 128 -0.59 -11.02 23.65
C LYS A 128 0.75 -11.38 23.00
N PHE A 129 0.91 -12.64 22.59
CA PHE A 129 2.11 -13.09 21.89
C PHE A 129 2.12 -12.62 20.44
N GLY A 130 0.95 -12.50 19.80
CA GLY A 130 0.80 -11.85 18.50
C GLY A 130 1.34 -10.42 18.53
N TYR A 131 0.92 -9.60 19.50
CA TYR A 131 1.42 -8.22 19.65
C TYR A 131 2.93 -8.16 19.86
N LEU A 132 3.48 -9.07 20.67
CA LEU A 132 4.93 -9.15 20.88
C LEU A 132 5.68 -9.54 19.60
N LEU A 133 5.15 -10.47 18.81
CA LEU A 133 5.76 -10.90 17.56
C LEU A 133 5.70 -9.79 16.50
N VAL A 134 4.55 -9.15 16.31
CA VAL A 134 4.37 -8.05 15.36
C VAL A 134 5.24 -6.85 15.77
N GLY A 135 5.20 -6.46 17.05
CA GLY A 135 6.00 -5.34 17.56
C GLY A 135 7.50 -5.61 17.50
N GLY A 136 7.95 -6.81 17.90
CA GLY A 136 9.35 -7.21 17.81
C GLY A 136 9.85 -7.27 16.36
N GLY A 137 9.02 -7.79 15.45
CA GLY A 137 9.29 -7.80 14.02
C GLY A 137 9.41 -6.40 13.43
N ALA A 138 8.48 -5.50 13.78
CA ALA A 138 8.52 -4.10 13.36
C ALA A 138 9.79 -3.40 13.83
N ILE A 139 10.16 -3.54 15.11
CA ILE A 139 11.41 -2.97 15.65
C ILE A 139 12.63 -3.52 14.90
N SER A 140 12.70 -4.84 14.72
CA SER A 140 13.81 -5.48 13.99
C SER A 140 13.93 -4.95 12.55
N LEU A 141 12.81 -4.82 11.83
CA LEU A 141 12.80 -4.32 10.46
C LEU A 141 13.21 -2.85 10.39
N THR A 142 12.68 -1.99 11.27
CA THR A 142 13.05 -0.56 11.32
C THR A 142 14.53 -0.32 11.61
N TRP A 143 15.20 -1.26 12.29
CA TRP A 143 16.64 -1.17 12.55
C TRP A 143 17.50 -1.72 11.40
N SER A 144 16.95 -2.62 10.59
CA SER A 144 17.72 -3.39 9.61
C SER A 144 17.67 -2.82 8.19
N ALA A 145 16.65 -2.02 7.86
CA ALA A 145 16.39 -1.55 6.51
C ALA A 145 15.89 -0.09 6.51
N SER A 146 16.16 0.62 5.42
CA SER A 146 15.63 1.97 5.20
C SER A 146 14.12 1.93 4.90
N THR A 147 13.44 3.08 5.05
CA THR A 147 12.01 3.20 4.76
C THR A 147 11.63 2.70 3.36
N LEU A 148 12.45 3.01 2.35
CA LEU A 148 12.21 2.63 0.95
C LEU A 148 12.45 1.13 0.71
N GLU A 149 13.39 0.52 1.42
CA GLU A 149 13.61 -0.93 1.41
C GLU A 149 12.46 -1.68 2.08
N ILE A 150 11.98 -1.19 3.23
CA ILE A 150 10.81 -1.75 3.92
C ILE A 150 9.58 -1.64 3.01
N LEU A 151 9.40 -0.51 2.32
CA LEU A 151 8.32 -0.28 1.36
C LEU A 151 8.36 -1.30 0.21
N ALA A 152 9.53 -1.55 -0.37
CA ALA A 152 9.70 -2.52 -1.45
C ALA A 152 9.48 -3.96 -0.96
N LEU A 153 10.02 -4.32 0.21
CA LEU A 153 9.84 -5.64 0.81
C LEU A 153 8.35 -5.92 1.07
N ALA A 154 7.65 -4.96 1.66
CA ALA A 154 6.23 -5.09 1.96
C ALA A 154 5.39 -5.13 0.67
N SER A 155 5.71 -4.32 -0.35
CA SER A 155 5.07 -4.39 -1.67
C SER A 155 5.20 -5.78 -2.32
N ARG A 156 6.37 -6.43 -2.21
CA ARG A 156 6.60 -7.79 -2.71
C ARG A 156 5.76 -8.82 -1.95
N ALA A 157 5.67 -8.69 -0.63
CA ALA A 157 4.88 -9.57 0.21
C ALA A 157 3.37 -9.46 -0.11
N PHE A 158 2.83 -8.25 -0.23
CA PHE A 158 1.44 -8.02 -0.63
C PHE A 158 1.17 -8.51 -2.06
N ALA A 159 2.08 -8.24 -3.00
CA ALA A 159 1.94 -8.74 -4.37
C ALA A 159 1.89 -10.26 -4.43
N PHE A 160 2.73 -10.94 -3.64
CA PHE A 160 2.74 -12.39 -3.54
C PHE A 160 1.45 -12.92 -2.92
N TYR A 161 0.96 -12.29 -1.85
CA TYR A 161 -0.31 -12.66 -1.23
C TYR A 161 -1.48 -12.54 -2.23
N TYR A 162 -1.55 -11.45 -3.01
CA TYR A 162 -2.58 -11.29 -4.04
C TYR A 162 -2.40 -12.21 -5.24
N LEU A 163 -1.17 -12.59 -5.55
CA LEU A 163 -0.89 -13.61 -6.57
C LEU A 163 -1.54 -14.95 -6.17
N LEU A 164 -1.39 -15.35 -4.91
CA LEU A 164 -2.04 -16.55 -4.38
C LEU A 164 -3.57 -16.43 -4.43
N GLN A 165 -4.12 -15.26 -4.10
CA GLN A 165 -5.56 -15.01 -4.24
C GLN A 165 -6.04 -15.09 -5.69
N CYS A 166 -5.24 -14.64 -6.65
CA CYS A 166 -5.56 -14.78 -8.08
C CYS A 166 -5.66 -16.26 -8.47
N PHE A 167 -4.79 -17.12 -7.95
CA PHE A 167 -4.88 -18.57 -8.21
C PHE A 167 -6.17 -19.17 -7.64
N VAL A 168 -6.56 -18.79 -6.42
CA VAL A 168 -7.84 -19.21 -5.83
C VAL A 168 -9.03 -18.65 -6.63
N ALA A 169 -9.00 -17.38 -7.02
CA ALA A 169 -10.06 -16.77 -7.82
C ALA A 169 -10.20 -17.44 -9.19
N PHE A 170 -9.09 -17.87 -9.80
CA PHE A 170 -9.09 -18.57 -11.09
C PHE A 170 -9.79 -19.93 -11.04
N THR A 171 -9.62 -20.68 -9.94
CA THR A 171 -10.28 -21.98 -9.77
C THR A 171 -11.78 -21.85 -9.51
N VAL A 172 -12.19 -20.78 -8.83
CA VAL A 172 -13.60 -20.51 -8.49
C VAL A 172 -14.35 -19.83 -9.64
N SER A 173 -13.69 -19.01 -10.46
CA SER A 173 -14.34 -18.28 -11.54
C SER A 173 -14.86 -19.23 -12.63
N LYS A 174 -16.08 -18.96 -13.12
CA LYS A 174 -16.71 -19.72 -14.21
C LYS A 174 -16.66 -18.98 -15.55
N SER A 175 -16.46 -17.67 -15.55
CA SER A 175 -16.48 -16.84 -16.76
C SER A 175 -15.09 -16.77 -17.41
N PRO A 176 -14.96 -17.03 -18.73
CA PRO A 176 -13.67 -16.96 -19.42
C PRO A 176 -13.09 -15.54 -19.41
N VAL A 177 -13.93 -14.50 -19.45
CA VAL A 177 -13.50 -13.10 -19.41
C VAL A 177 -12.89 -12.77 -18.04
N GLN A 178 -13.53 -13.21 -16.96
CA GLN A 178 -13.00 -13.03 -15.61
C GLN A 178 -11.68 -13.78 -15.42
N LYS A 179 -11.59 -15.02 -15.92
CA LYS A 179 -10.34 -15.79 -15.91
C LYS A 179 -9.21 -15.09 -16.64
N ALA A 180 -9.47 -14.54 -17.84
CA ALA A 180 -8.47 -13.77 -18.58
C ALA A 180 -7.98 -12.57 -17.76
N GLY A 181 -8.89 -11.82 -17.14
CA GLY A 181 -8.54 -10.70 -16.25
C GLY A 181 -7.69 -11.13 -15.05
N ILE A 182 -8.06 -12.23 -14.39
CA ILE A 182 -7.31 -12.80 -13.26
C ILE A 182 -5.90 -13.24 -13.69
N VAL A 183 -5.77 -13.85 -14.87
CA VAL A 183 -4.47 -14.26 -15.40
C VAL A 183 -3.59 -13.04 -15.67
N VAL A 184 -4.12 -12.00 -16.32
CA VAL A 184 -3.37 -10.75 -16.55
C VAL A 184 -2.92 -10.14 -15.22
N LEU A 185 -3.82 -10.05 -14.23
CA LEU A 185 -3.49 -9.54 -12.91
C LEU A 185 -2.42 -10.39 -12.23
N SER A 186 -2.51 -11.71 -12.32
CA SER A 186 -1.51 -12.63 -11.75
C SER A 186 -0.12 -12.44 -12.37
N VAL A 187 -0.02 -12.18 -13.67
CA VAL A 187 1.26 -11.90 -14.34
C VAL A 187 1.87 -10.59 -13.83
N VAL A 188 1.05 -9.55 -13.67
CA VAL A 188 1.49 -8.27 -13.10
C VAL A 188 1.98 -8.44 -11.66
N LEU A 189 1.22 -9.16 -10.83
CA LEU A 189 1.59 -9.41 -9.43
C LEU A 189 2.86 -10.27 -9.32
N ALA A 190 3.00 -11.30 -10.15
CA ALA A 190 4.21 -12.11 -10.22
C ALA A 190 5.44 -11.27 -10.62
N PHE A 191 5.27 -10.36 -11.58
CA PHE A 191 6.32 -9.40 -11.93
C PHE A 191 6.73 -8.55 -10.73
N ILE A 192 5.77 -7.96 -10.01
CA ILE A 192 6.06 -7.14 -8.83
C ILE A 192 6.76 -7.95 -7.73
N THR A 193 6.29 -9.16 -7.44
CA THR A 193 6.89 -10.03 -6.42
C THR A 193 8.38 -10.32 -6.69
N VAL A 194 8.75 -10.50 -7.95
CA VAL A 194 10.11 -10.87 -8.35
C VAL A 194 11.01 -9.65 -8.56
N PHE A 195 10.50 -8.61 -9.23
CA PHE A 195 11.30 -7.52 -9.78
C PHE A 195 11.14 -6.18 -9.06
N ALA A 196 10.29 -6.05 -8.03
CA ALA A 196 10.21 -4.81 -7.28
C ALA A 196 11.53 -4.50 -6.55
N VAL A 197 12.02 -3.28 -6.75
CA VAL A 197 13.26 -2.75 -6.16
C VAL A 197 12.91 -1.48 -5.36
N PRO A 198 13.60 -1.20 -4.24
CA PRO A 198 13.46 0.09 -3.55
C PRO A 198 13.75 1.27 -4.48
N ALA A 199 13.06 2.39 -4.25
CA ALA A 199 13.42 3.66 -4.85
C ALA A 199 14.73 4.15 -4.20
N GLY A 200 15.89 3.88 -4.81
CA GLY A 200 17.20 4.23 -4.26
C GLY A 200 18.30 4.17 -5.30
#